data_AF-A0A7J4LDZ8-F1
#
_entry.id   AF-A0A7J4LDZ8-F1
#
_cell.length_a   1.000
_cell.length_b   1.000
_cell.length_c   1.000
_cell.angle_alpha   90.00
_cell.angle_beta   90.00
_cell.angle_gamma   90.00
#
_symmetry.space_group_name_H-M   'P 1'
#
loop_
_entity.id
_entity.type
_entity.pdbx_description
1 polymer ?
#
loop_
_entity_poly.entity_id
_entity_poly.type
_entity_poly.pdbx_seq_one_letter_code
_entity_poly.pdbx_strand_id
1 'polypeptide(L)'
;MRTYTREQLLFYLTSLSKELKKTPTIDDMNRKKDYPSAATLAKRFGSWNNALRKAGLKVNVRKKYTKTELLDNLKLLAKELGRQPKSTDLKGKKWAASYTTYKKHFGSWKKALDLAGVTESRVVNLRKFSGK
;
A
#
# COMPACT_ATOMS: atom_id res chain seq x y z
N MET A 1 6.65 -20.06 25.77
CA MET A 1 6.63 -19.55 24.38
C MET A 1 5.96 -20.61 23.50
N ARG A 2 4.86 -20.32 22.79
CA ARG A 2 4.24 -21.33 21.91
C ARG A 2 5.22 -21.70 20.80
N THR A 3 5.57 -22.98 20.69
CA THR A 3 6.43 -23.51 19.63
C THR A 3 5.56 -24.08 18.52
N TYR A 4 5.69 -23.53 17.32
CA TYR A 4 4.99 -24.03 16.14
C TYR A 4 5.95 -24.81 15.24
N THR A 5 5.49 -25.96 14.74
CA THR A 5 6.18 -26.69 13.67
C THR A 5 6.06 -25.95 12.34
N ARG A 6 6.85 -26.35 11.34
CA ARG A 6 6.76 -25.75 9.99
C ARG A 6 5.37 -26.02 9.40
N GLU A 7 4.85 -27.22 9.58
CA GLU A 7 3.57 -27.70 9.06
C GLU A 7 2.41 -26.90 9.68
N GLN A 8 2.43 -26.69 10.99
CA GLN A 8 1.44 -25.87 11.69
C GLN A 8 1.43 -24.43 11.15
N LEU A 9 2.60 -23.82 10.95
CA LEU A 9 2.69 -22.46 10.42
C LEU A 9 2.12 -22.35 8.99
N LEU A 10 2.39 -23.36 8.13
CA LEU A 10 1.81 -23.41 6.79
C LEU A 10 0.30 -23.66 6.82
N PHE A 11 -0.19 -24.48 7.75
CA PHE A 11 -1.61 -24.69 7.97
C PHE A 11 -2.33 -23.39 8.33
N TYR A 12 -1.83 -22.61 9.29
CA TYR A 12 -2.41 -21.32 9.64
C TYR A 12 -2.41 -20.35 8.45
N LEU A 13 -1.29 -20.25 7.72
CA LEU A 13 -1.18 -19.36 6.56
C LEU A 13 -2.15 -19.73 5.43
N THR A 14 -2.27 -21.02 5.11
CA THR A 14 -3.19 -21.50 4.06
C THR A 14 -4.65 -21.39 4.49
N SER A 15 -4.96 -21.63 5.78
CA SER A 15 -6.31 -21.45 6.34
C SER A 15 -6.76 -20.00 6.23
N LEU A 16 -5.89 -19.06 6.58
CA LEU A 16 -6.18 -17.63 6.43
C LEU A 16 -6.36 -17.23 4.96
N SER A 17 -5.58 -17.83 4.05
CA SER A 17 -5.74 -17.57 2.62
C SER A 17 -7.10 -18.02 2.09
N LYS A 18 -7.59 -19.19 2.53
CA LYS A 18 -8.91 -19.72 2.18
C LYS A 18 -10.02 -18.83 2.73
N GLU A 19 -9.90 -18.42 3.99
CA GLU A 19 -10.86 -17.53 4.66
C GLU A 19 -11.01 -16.20 3.90
N LEU A 20 -9.88 -15.58 3.52
CA LEU A 20 -9.88 -14.27 2.87
C LEU A 20 -10.12 -14.33 1.35
N LYS A 21 -10.12 -15.54 0.75
CA LYS A 21 -10.15 -15.77 -0.70
C LYS A 21 -9.09 -14.95 -1.47
N LYS A 22 -7.96 -14.67 -0.82
CA LYS A 22 -6.80 -13.94 -1.38
C LYS A 22 -5.53 -14.42 -0.68
N THR A 23 -4.37 -14.08 -1.24
CA THR A 23 -3.09 -14.23 -0.54
C THR A 23 -3.05 -13.30 0.68
N PRO A 24 -2.84 -13.81 1.90
CA PRO A 24 -2.75 -12.98 3.09
C PRO A 24 -1.55 -12.04 3.03
N THR A 25 -1.73 -10.81 3.50
CA THR A 25 -0.64 -9.89 3.81
C THR A 25 -0.11 -10.11 5.21
N ILE A 26 1.02 -9.49 5.52
CA ILE A 26 1.58 -9.44 6.89
C ILE A 26 0.55 -8.87 7.87
N ASP A 27 -0.19 -7.84 7.45
CA ASP A 27 -1.20 -7.18 8.27
C ASP A 27 -2.41 -8.11 8.51
N ASP A 28 -2.89 -8.78 7.45
CA ASP A 28 -3.98 -9.76 7.59
C ASP A 28 -3.63 -10.84 8.64
N MET A 29 -2.40 -11.37 8.60
CA MET A 29 -1.93 -12.39 9.54
C MET A 29 -1.83 -11.86 10.97
N ASN A 30 -1.26 -10.66 11.16
CA ASN A 30 -1.07 -10.08 12.49
C ASN A 30 -2.38 -9.60 13.14
N ARG A 31 -3.44 -9.35 12.36
CA ARG A 31 -4.77 -9.01 12.90
C ARG A 31 -5.48 -10.21 13.54
N LYS A 32 -5.11 -11.44 13.19
CA LYS A 32 -5.68 -12.66 13.76
C LYS A 32 -4.98 -13.00 15.08
N LYS A 33 -5.58 -12.61 16.20
CA LYS A 33 -5.01 -12.77 17.55
C LYS A 33 -4.61 -14.21 17.90
N ASP A 34 -5.40 -15.19 17.44
CA ASP A 34 -5.16 -16.62 17.73
C ASP A 34 -4.17 -17.29 16.76
N TYR A 35 -3.65 -16.55 15.79
CA TYR A 35 -2.73 -17.05 14.79
C TYR A 35 -1.28 -16.71 15.16
N PRO A 36 -0.30 -17.50 14.68
CA PRO A 36 1.11 -17.11 14.76
C PRO A 36 1.34 -15.77 14.02
N SER A 37 2.18 -14.91 14.57
CA SER A 37 2.51 -13.64 13.91
C SER A 37 3.23 -13.87 12.58
N ALA A 38 3.08 -12.94 11.64
CA ALA A 38 3.82 -12.95 10.39
C ALA A 38 5.34 -12.96 10.59
N ALA A 39 5.81 -12.35 11.69
CA ALA A 39 7.23 -12.36 12.07
C ALA A 39 7.71 -13.78 12.42
N THR A 40 6.90 -14.59 13.10
CA THR A 40 7.22 -16.00 13.40
C THR A 40 7.37 -16.81 12.11
N LEU A 41 6.47 -16.63 11.14
CA LEU A 41 6.57 -17.28 9.84
C LEU A 41 7.81 -16.81 9.08
N ALA A 42 8.04 -15.49 8.99
CA ALA A 42 9.20 -14.94 8.30
C ALA A 42 10.51 -15.44 8.92
N LYS A 43 10.61 -15.52 10.26
CA LYS A 43 11.78 -16.06 10.96
C LYS A 43 11.99 -17.54 10.63
N ARG A 44 10.93 -18.35 10.62
CA ARG A 44 11.03 -19.80 10.38
C ARG A 44 11.41 -20.14 8.94
N PHE A 45 10.91 -19.37 7.97
CA PHE A 45 11.06 -19.63 6.53
C PHE A 45 12.05 -18.66 5.84
N GLY A 46 12.73 -17.80 6.60
CA GLY A 46 13.68 -16.79 6.13
C GLY A 46 13.03 -15.49 5.61
N SER A 47 11.79 -15.55 5.10
CA SER A 47 11.00 -14.36 4.78
C SER A 47 9.51 -14.67 4.67
N TRP A 48 8.65 -13.65 4.71
CA TRP A 48 7.21 -13.80 4.47
C TRP A 48 6.92 -14.40 3.08
N ASN A 49 7.60 -13.90 2.04
CA ASN A 49 7.40 -14.41 0.68
C ASN A 49 7.93 -15.85 0.51
N ASN A 50 8.94 -16.28 1.28
CA ASN A 50 9.30 -17.69 1.35
C ASN A 50 8.21 -18.53 2.01
N ALA A 51 7.61 -18.04 3.10
CA ALA A 51 6.49 -18.74 3.74
C ALA A 51 5.30 -18.90 2.77
N LEU A 52 4.95 -17.84 2.03
CA LEU A 52 3.93 -17.91 0.98
C LEU A 52 4.26 -18.96 -0.09
N ARG A 53 5.50 -18.96 -0.62
CA ARG A 53 5.95 -19.98 -1.59
C ARG A 53 5.83 -21.41 -1.04
N LYS A 54 6.28 -21.64 0.19
CA LYS A 54 6.20 -22.95 0.85
C LYS A 54 4.76 -23.38 1.14
N ALA A 55 3.85 -22.42 1.28
CA ALA A 55 2.41 -22.66 1.41
C ALA A 55 1.70 -22.85 0.05
N GLY A 56 2.42 -22.84 -1.07
CA GLY A 56 1.81 -22.92 -2.41
C GLY A 56 1.04 -21.67 -2.83
N LEU A 57 1.26 -20.53 -2.14
CA LEU A 57 0.57 -19.28 -2.41
C LEU A 57 1.41 -18.36 -3.30
N LYS A 58 0.72 -17.55 -4.12
CA LYS A 58 1.37 -16.45 -4.85
C LYS A 58 2.03 -15.49 -3.85
N VAL A 59 3.21 -14.97 -4.18
CA VAL A 59 3.92 -14.04 -3.30
C VAL A 59 3.29 -12.66 -3.33
N ASN A 60 3.40 -11.93 -2.21
CA ASN A 60 3.01 -10.53 -2.18
C ASN A 60 4.07 -9.69 -2.89
N VAL A 61 3.67 -9.03 -3.96
CA VAL A 61 4.50 -8.08 -4.70
C VAL A 61 3.99 -6.67 -4.40
N ARG A 62 4.88 -5.78 -3.97
CA ARG A 62 4.54 -4.37 -3.84
C ARG A 62 4.44 -3.77 -5.24
N LYS A 63 3.34 -3.08 -5.54
CA LYS A 63 3.23 -2.29 -6.78
C LYS A 63 4.38 -1.30 -6.83
N LYS A 64 5.14 -1.32 -7.92
CA LYS A 64 6.12 -0.29 -8.24
C LYS A 64 5.39 0.82 -8.97
N TYR A 65 5.59 2.05 -8.54
CA TYR A 65 5.05 3.22 -9.20
C TYR A 65 6.16 3.93 -9.97
N THR A 66 5.86 4.35 -11.17
CA THR A 66 6.67 5.31 -11.92
C THR A 66 6.44 6.73 -11.38
N LYS A 67 7.37 7.66 -11.66
CA LYS A 67 7.16 9.07 -11.30
C LYS A 67 5.89 9.62 -11.95
N THR A 68 5.64 9.30 -13.21
CA THR A 68 4.45 9.75 -13.97
C THR A 68 3.16 9.27 -13.31
N GLU A 69 3.04 7.97 -13.00
CA GLU A 69 1.86 7.44 -12.29
C GLU A 69 1.64 8.19 -10.97
N LEU A 70 2.69 8.46 -10.19
CA LEU A 70 2.56 9.21 -8.93
C LEU A 70 2.02 10.62 -9.17
N LEU A 71 2.52 11.35 -10.17
CA LEU A 71 2.02 12.68 -10.47
C LEU A 71 0.54 12.64 -10.90
N ASP A 72 0.15 11.63 -11.70
CA ASP A 72 -1.24 11.46 -12.12
C ASP A 72 -2.16 11.09 -10.96
N ASN A 73 -1.66 10.30 -9.98
CA ASN A 73 -2.39 10.05 -8.74
C ASN A 73 -2.69 11.36 -7.98
N LEU A 74 -1.73 12.28 -7.89
CA LEU A 74 -1.92 13.57 -7.22
C LEU A 74 -2.89 14.49 -7.98
N LYS A 75 -2.82 14.51 -9.32
CA LYS A 75 -3.76 15.25 -10.17
C LYS A 75 -5.19 14.74 -10.00
N LEU A 76 -5.38 13.42 -10.03
CA LEU A 76 -6.68 12.80 -9.80
C LEU A 76 -7.21 13.14 -8.41
N LEU A 77 -6.38 13.01 -7.37
CA LEU A 77 -6.77 13.34 -6.00
C LEU A 77 -7.13 14.82 -5.84
N ALA A 78 -6.39 15.72 -6.47
CA ALA A 78 -6.69 17.15 -6.47
C ALA A 78 -8.03 17.45 -7.17
N LYS A 79 -8.30 16.77 -8.29
CA LYS A 79 -9.57 16.86 -9.01
C LYS A 79 -10.75 16.36 -8.16
N GLU A 80 -10.61 15.22 -7.49
CA GLU A 80 -11.64 14.68 -6.59
C GLU A 80 -11.94 15.62 -5.42
N LEU A 81 -10.91 16.25 -4.86
CA LEU A 81 -11.05 17.12 -3.68
C LEU A 81 -11.42 18.57 -4.01
N GLY A 82 -11.18 19.02 -5.25
CA GLY A 82 -11.29 20.43 -5.64
C GLY A 82 -10.31 21.37 -4.92
N ARG A 83 -9.27 20.81 -4.29
CA ARG A 83 -8.24 21.53 -3.52
C ARG A 83 -6.90 20.79 -3.59
N GLN A 84 -5.83 21.45 -3.16
CA GLN A 84 -4.54 20.80 -2.98
C GLN A 84 -4.67 19.57 -2.04
N PRO A 85 -4.17 18.39 -2.44
CA PRO A 85 -4.16 17.21 -1.58
C PRO A 85 -3.22 17.36 -0.37
N LYS A 86 -3.70 16.89 0.78
CA LYS A 86 -2.90 16.65 1.99
C LYS A 86 -2.46 15.18 1.99
N SER A 87 -1.33 14.88 2.63
CA SER A 87 -0.84 13.51 2.73
C SER A 87 -1.83 12.56 3.44
N THR A 88 -2.65 13.10 4.35
CA THR A 88 -3.74 12.38 5.04
C THR A 88 -4.86 11.95 4.10
N ASP A 89 -5.08 12.66 2.99
CA ASP A 89 -6.14 12.34 2.01
C ASP A 89 -5.84 11.03 1.24
N LEU A 90 -4.59 10.54 1.28
CA LEU A 90 -4.22 9.22 0.73
C LEU A 90 -4.77 8.06 1.56
N LYS A 91 -5.18 8.30 2.81
CA LYS A 91 -5.68 7.24 3.70
C LYS A 91 -6.95 6.64 3.11
N GLY A 92 -6.94 5.32 2.91
CA GLY A 92 -8.08 4.58 2.33
C GLY A 92 -8.14 4.58 0.80
N LYS A 93 -7.32 5.38 0.10
CA LYS A 93 -7.27 5.38 -1.37
C LYS A 93 -6.43 4.22 -1.88
N LYS A 94 -7.05 3.05 -2.08
CA LYS A 94 -6.38 1.82 -2.56
C LYS A 94 -5.67 1.99 -3.91
N TRP A 95 -6.13 2.92 -4.73
CA TRP A 95 -5.53 3.23 -6.04
C TRP A 95 -4.26 4.09 -5.93
N ALA A 96 -4.14 4.88 -4.87
CA ALA A 96 -3.06 5.83 -4.68
C ALA A 96 -1.87 5.21 -3.94
N ALA A 97 -0.67 5.67 -4.31
CA ALA A 97 0.54 5.31 -3.58
C ALA A 97 0.54 5.92 -2.16
N SER A 98 1.31 5.34 -1.25
CA SER A 98 1.52 5.90 0.09
C SER A 98 2.37 7.18 0.06
N TYR A 99 2.21 8.04 1.08
CA TYR A 99 3.08 9.22 1.29
C TYR A 99 4.58 8.90 1.19
N THR A 100 5.01 7.78 1.77
CA THR A 100 6.42 7.36 1.75
C THR A 100 6.93 7.06 0.34
N THR A 101 6.05 6.62 -0.56
CA THR A 101 6.39 6.40 -1.98
C THR A 101 6.68 7.73 -2.67
N TYR A 102 5.84 8.74 -2.47
CA TYR A 102 6.09 10.10 -2.99
C TYR A 102 7.39 10.69 -2.44
N LYS A 103 7.61 10.59 -1.13
CA LYS A 103 8.85 11.07 -0.50
C LYS A 103 10.10 10.41 -1.11
N LYS A 104 10.06 9.10 -1.38
CA LYS A 104 11.17 8.38 -2.02
C LYS A 104 11.44 8.82 -3.46
N HIS A 105 10.39 9.03 -4.26
CA HIS A 105 10.54 9.36 -5.68
C HIS A 105 10.88 10.84 -5.94
N PHE A 106 10.42 11.74 -5.08
CA PHE A 106 10.52 13.18 -5.30
C PHE A 106 11.30 13.92 -4.20
N GLY A 107 11.73 13.24 -3.14
CA GLY A 107 12.41 13.82 -1.98
C GLY A 107 11.45 14.43 -0.95
N SER A 108 10.35 15.06 -1.39
CA SER A 108 9.33 15.61 -0.50
C SER A 108 7.94 15.63 -1.13
N TRP A 109 6.91 15.69 -0.27
CA TRP A 109 5.52 15.84 -0.71
C TRP A 109 5.27 17.16 -1.43
N LYS A 110 5.83 18.26 -0.93
CA LYS A 110 5.73 19.59 -1.57
C LYS A 110 6.29 19.55 -2.99
N LYS A 111 7.45 18.92 -3.21
CA LYS A 111 8.05 18.77 -4.54
C LYS A 111 7.19 17.91 -5.46
N ALA A 112 6.56 16.85 -4.93
CA ALA A 112 5.62 16.05 -5.71
C ALA A 112 4.37 16.83 -6.13
N LEU A 113 3.79 17.65 -5.25
CA LEU A 113 2.63 18.51 -5.56
C LEU A 113 2.98 19.58 -6.60
N ASP A 114 4.15 20.20 -6.49
CA ASP A 114 4.62 21.21 -7.44
C ASP A 114 4.82 20.62 -8.83
N LEU A 115 5.51 19.49 -8.94
CA LEU A 115 5.70 18.75 -10.19
C LEU A 115 4.37 18.22 -10.77
N ALA A 116 3.40 17.91 -9.92
CA ALA A 116 2.07 17.51 -10.36
C ALA A 116 1.20 18.70 -10.81
N GLY A 117 1.63 19.94 -10.54
CA GLY A 117 0.89 21.16 -10.88
C GLY A 117 -0.34 21.41 -10.00
N VAL A 118 -0.41 20.79 -8.81
CA VAL A 118 -1.60 20.81 -7.94
C VAL A 118 -1.42 21.62 -6.66
N THR A 119 -0.46 22.56 -6.67
CA THR A 119 -0.28 23.49 -5.56
C THR A 119 -1.41 24.52 -5.52
N GLU A 120 -1.72 25.04 -4.33
CA GLU A 120 -2.83 25.95 -4.07
C GLU A 120 -2.89 27.15 -5.04
N SER A 121 -1.73 27.74 -5.38
CA SER A 121 -1.61 28.80 -6.38
C SER A 121 -2.03 28.40 -7.81
N ARG A 122 -1.93 27.11 -8.16
CA ARG A 122 -2.25 26.57 -9.49
C ARG A 122 -3.64 25.93 -9.57
N VAL A 123 -4.18 25.41 -8.46
CA VAL A 123 -5.54 24.82 -8.42
C VAL A 123 -6.63 25.88 -8.58
N VAL A 124 -6.42 27.10 -8.06
CA VAL A 124 -7.37 28.22 -8.20
C VAL A 124 -7.58 28.61 -9.66
N ASN A 125 -6.58 28.43 -10.52
CA ASN A 125 -6.71 28.74 -11.96
C ASN A 125 -7.59 27.73 -12.70
N LEU A 126 -7.61 26.45 -12.32
CA LEU A 126 -8.46 25.43 -12.97
C LEU A 126 -9.96 25.65 -12.72
N ARG A 127 -10.33 26.30 -11.61
CA ARG A 127 -11.73 26.67 -11.30
C ARG A 127 -12.26 27.84 -12.14
N LYS A 128 -11.39 28.67 -12.71
CA LYS A 128 -11.80 29.87 -13.46
C LYS A 128 -12.07 29.61 -14.96
N PHE A 129 -11.74 28.42 -15.47
CA PHE A 129 -11.90 28.07 -16.89
C PHE A 129 -13.12 27.20 -17.21
N SER A 130 -13.95 26.79 -16.23
CA SER A 130 -15.17 26.00 -16.50
C SER A 130 -16.44 26.85 -16.67
N GLY A 131 -16.30 28.10 -17.09
CA GLY A 131 -17.41 29.02 -17.29
C GLY A 131 -17.29 29.75 -18.62
N LYS A 132 -17.69 29.10 -19.70
CA LYS A 132 -18.31 29.68 -20.89
C LYS A 132 -19.24 28.64 -21.50
#